data_AF-A0A4Q7YJN6-F1
#
_entry.id   AF-A0A4Q7YJN6-F1
#
_cell.length_a   1.000
_cell.length_b   1.000
_cell.length_c   1.000
_cell.angle_alpha   90.00
_cell.angle_beta   90.00
_cell.angle_gamma   90.00
#
_symmetry.space_group_name_H-M   'P 1'
#
loop_
_entity.id
_entity.type
_entity.pdbx_description
1 polymer ?
#
loop_
_entity_poly.entity_id
_entity_poly.type
_entity_poly.pdbx_seq_one_letter_code
_entity_poly.pdbx_strand_id
1 'polypeptide(L)'
;MAIPLRPRPGLDAQQRRFAVLFLGMPLARKLIGLQAGLHLGGSKLRALPIPQPDEALAKALDDVTAARTRLEEWQEEADSLLASVFLDRTAAAARSRIIASGRGLRLRVEAASLLDDLGHTVRTRFPYPVASRWREAEAQTSAGPSQGAYAAVLDTTEILLCYTAQLALALASSSGIELGSATAIKDKLSAGRGGPGFGDWAFVLQEVSTSRKLRALPPGHPLHDLRSLLDNKETAQARQRLSDRRNDQAHLRRIDPVDLPRATSEALADLTCLLEAARFLADWPLLHLTTVRWDALTRTAALEYRELTGDHPVVPTRTMTVPRNDLEAGSLYMRDSDHELHLLRPFLVGRDCPTCRLWSTFHVDRAPKEKVILKSLEHGHVVEDASPVLRASLEHVQLL
;
A
#
# COMPACT_ATOMS: atom_id res chain seq x y z
N MET A 1 10.20 -41.82 22.85
CA MET A 1 9.41 -41.20 23.95
C MET A 1 9.06 -39.78 23.54
N ALA A 2 7.78 -39.43 23.47
CA ALA A 2 7.34 -38.05 23.22
C ALA A 2 7.24 -37.32 24.57
N ILE A 3 7.70 -36.06 24.62
CA ILE A 3 7.55 -35.21 25.82
C ILE A 3 6.32 -34.32 25.60
N PRO A 4 5.20 -34.56 26.31
CA PRO A 4 4.03 -33.70 26.22
C PRO A 4 4.33 -32.36 26.92
N LEU A 5 4.18 -31.26 26.19
CA LEU A 5 4.27 -29.91 26.74
C LEU A 5 2.86 -29.38 26.97
N ARG A 6 2.61 -28.86 28.17
CA ARG A 6 1.35 -28.19 28.50
C ARG A 6 1.62 -26.69 28.67
N PRO A 7 0.84 -25.81 28.02
CA PRO A 7 0.98 -24.38 28.22
C PRO A 7 0.66 -24.01 29.67
N ARG A 8 1.40 -23.04 30.21
CA ARG A 8 1.12 -22.49 31.54
C ARG A 8 -0.18 -21.66 31.51
N PRO A 9 -0.88 -21.53 32.65
CA PRO A 9 -1.97 -20.57 32.79
C PRO A 9 -1.47 -19.16 32.45
N GLY A 10 -2.22 -18.41 31.64
CA GLY A 10 -1.87 -17.03 31.23
C GLY A 10 -1.07 -16.91 29.94
N LEU A 11 -0.66 -18.02 29.30
CA LEU A 11 -0.14 -17.97 27.93
C LEU A 11 -1.30 -17.78 26.95
N ASP A 12 -1.29 -16.69 26.19
CA ASP A 12 -2.33 -16.44 25.19
C ASP A 12 -2.23 -17.44 24.00
N ALA A 13 -3.16 -17.37 23.06
CA ALA A 13 -3.17 -18.25 21.90
C ALA A 13 -2.00 -17.98 20.93
N GLN A 14 -1.57 -16.72 20.79
CA GLN A 14 -0.53 -16.28 19.87
C GLN A 14 0.85 -16.75 20.32
N GLN A 15 1.20 -16.50 21.59
CA GLN A 15 2.42 -16.97 22.25
C GLN A 15 2.56 -18.48 22.17
N ARG A 16 1.45 -19.23 22.32
CA ARG A 16 1.45 -20.69 22.16
C ARG A 16 1.80 -21.10 20.73
N ARG A 17 1.18 -20.49 19.72
CA ARG A 17 1.46 -20.77 18.31
C ARG A 17 2.90 -20.43 17.95
N PHE A 18 3.37 -19.25 18.37
CA PHE A 18 4.74 -18.80 18.14
C PHE A 18 5.76 -19.78 18.75
N ALA A 19 5.55 -20.21 20.00
CA ALA A 19 6.40 -21.19 20.65
C ALA A 19 6.44 -22.52 19.88
N VAL A 20 5.30 -22.99 19.37
CA VAL A 20 5.23 -24.22 18.55
C VAL A 20 5.99 -24.06 17.23
N LEU A 21 5.82 -22.92 16.54
CA LEU A 21 6.56 -22.63 15.31
C LEU A 21 8.07 -22.61 15.57
N PHE A 22 8.52 -21.87 16.59
CA PHE A 22 9.92 -21.78 16.97
C PHE A 22 10.53 -23.15 17.29
N LEU A 23 9.82 -23.98 18.06
CA LEU A 23 10.27 -25.34 18.39
C LEU A 23 10.44 -26.24 17.16
N GLY A 24 9.70 -25.95 16.08
CA GLY A 24 9.84 -26.62 14.78
C GLY A 24 11.06 -26.17 13.97
N MET A 25 11.66 -25.01 14.28
CA MET A 25 12.74 -24.43 13.48
C MET A 25 14.10 -25.12 13.72
N PRO A 26 14.99 -25.15 12.71
CA PRO A 26 16.37 -25.60 12.87
C PRO A 26 17.14 -24.84 13.96
N LEU A 27 16.82 -23.55 14.16
CA LEU A 27 17.44 -22.70 15.18
C LEU A 27 17.17 -23.23 16.60
N ALA A 28 15.95 -23.65 16.91
CA ALA A 28 15.64 -24.23 18.22
C ALA A 28 16.46 -25.50 18.46
N ARG A 29 16.61 -26.37 17.45
CA ARG A 29 17.47 -27.57 17.53
C ARG A 29 18.93 -27.21 17.80
N LYS A 30 19.44 -26.16 17.15
CA LYS A 30 20.81 -25.64 17.33
C LYS A 30 21.01 -25.09 18.74
N LEU A 31 20.06 -24.31 19.26
CA LEU A 31 20.12 -23.73 20.60
C LEU A 31 20.07 -24.80 21.71
N ILE A 32 19.34 -25.90 21.48
CA ILE A 32 19.33 -27.04 22.41
C ILE A 32 20.63 -27.86 22.33
N GLY A 33 21.41 -27.72 21.25
CA GLY A 33 22.60 -28.51 21.01
C GLY A 33 22.29 -30.01 20.81
N LEU A 34 21.19 -30.33 20.13
CA LEU A 34 20.90 -31.73 19.75
C LEU A 34 21.81 -32.15 18.60
N GLN A 35 22.64 -33.17 18.86
CA GLN A 35 23.27 -33.95 17.79
C GLN A 35 22.33 -35.08 17.36
N ALA A 36 22.47 -35.54 16.11
CA ALA A 36 21.70 -36.65 15.57
C ALA A 36 21.85 -37.90 16.48
N GLY A 37 20.71 -38.51 16.86
CA GLY A 37 20.69 -39.72 17.69
C GLY A 37 20.63 -39.51 19.21
N LEU A 38 20.64 -38.26 19.72
CA LEU A 38 20.51 -37.99 21.16
C LEU A 38 19.04 -37.79 21.59
N HIS A 39 18.68 -38.34 22.76
CA HIS A 39 17.39 -38.08 23.39
C HIS A 39 17.32 -36.69 24.03
N LEU A 40 16.19 -36.02 23.82
CA LEU A 40 15.88 -34.72 24.39
C LEU A 40 15.56 -34.84 25.89
N GLY A 41 16.43 -34.32 26.76
CA GLY A 41 16.19 -34.30 28.20
C GLY A 41 15.31 -33.10 28.62
N GLY A 42 14.44 -33.28 29.61
CA GLY A 42 13.56 -32.22 30.12
C GLY A 42 14.29 -31.02 30.77
N SER A 43 15.56 -31.18 31.16
CA SER A 43 16.41 -30.07 31.63
C SER A 43 16.83 -29.15 30.49
N LYS A 44 17.29 -29.71 29.37
CA LYS A 44 17.67 -28.95 28.17
C LYS A 44 16.47 -28.21 27.57
N LEU A 45 15.30 -28.84 27.58
CA LEU A 45 14.08 -28.22 27.08
C LEU A 45 13.61 -27.05 27.95
N ARG A 46 13.79 -27.14 29.28
CA ARG A 46 13.51 -26.04 30.21
C ARG A 46 14.44 -24.84 30.04
N ALA A 47 15.68 -25.10 29.62
CA ALA A 47 16.70 -24.07 29.41
C ALA A 47 16.62 -23.41 28.02
N LEU A 48 15.76 -23.89 27.12
CA LEU A 48 15.62 -23.32 25.78
C LEU A 48 14.98 -21.92 25.87
N PRO A 49 15.68 -20.85 25.46
CA PRO A 49 15.05 -19.55 25.34
C PRO A 49 14.03 -19.59 24.20
N ILE A 50 12.76 -19.34 24.54
CA ILE A 50 11.70 -19.14 23.55
C ILE A 50 11.59 -17.63 23.31
N PRO A 51 11.74 -17.15 22.06
CA PRO A 51 11.57 -15.74 21.76
C PRO A 51 10.13 -15.31 22.06
N GLN A 52 9.97 -14.09 22.55
CA GLN A 52 8.66 -13.45 22.66
C GLN A 52 8.46 -12.60 21.40
N PRO A 53 7.41 -12.83 20.60
CA PRO A 53 7.09 -11.93 19.51
C PRO A 53 6.71 -10.56 20.10
N ASP A 54 7.10 -9.49 19.42
CA ASP A 54 6.47 -8.19 19.66
C ASP A 54 5.05 -8.17 19.05
N GLU A 55 4.29 -7.11 19.35
CA GLU A 55 2.89 -6.99 18.92
C GLU A 55 2.75 -7.00 17.39
N ALA A 56 3.66 -6.34 16.67
CA ALA A 56 3.67 -6.29 15.21
C ALA A 56 3.90 -7.68 14.60
N LEU A 57 4.89 -8.44 15.09
CA LEU A 57 5.15 -9.80 14.62
C LEU A 57 3.99 -10.75 14.97
N ALA A 58 3.40 -10.60 16.16
CA ALA A 58 2.24 -11.40 16.56
C ALA A 58 1.05 -11.18 15.62
N LYS A 59 0.77 -9.92 15.26
CA LYS A 59 -0.30 -9.55 14.32
C LYS A 59 -0.05 -10.10 12.91
N ALA A 60 1.16 -9.89 12.38
CA ALA A 60 1.52 -10.41 11.06
C ALA A 60 1.39 -11.94 10.97
N LEU A 61 1.74 -12.67 12.04
CA LEU A 61 1.56 -14.12 12.11
C LEU A 61 0.10 -14.53 12.16
N ASP A 62 -0.75 -13.76 12.82
CA ASP A 62 -2.20 -14.01 12.85
C ASP A 62 -2.83 -13.82 11.48
N ASP A 63 -2.45 -12.77 10.74
CA ASP A 63 -2.94 -12.54 9.38
C ASP A 63 -2.56 -13.68 8.44
N VAL A 64 -1.29 -14.12 8.48
CA VAL A 64 -0.82 -15.27 7.69
C VAL A 64 -1.52 -16.57 8.12
N THR A 65 -1.76 -16.75 9.42
CA THR A 65 -2.47 -17.94 9.91
C THR A 65 -3.93 -17.94 9.50
N ALA A 66 -4.61 -16.80 9.54
CA ALA A 66 -5.98 -16.66 9.05
C ALA A 66 -6.07 -16.98 7.55
N ALA A 67 -5.11 -16.48 6.76
CA ALA A 67 -5.00 -16.81 5.34
C ALA A 67 -4.78 -18.33 5.13
N ARG A 68 -3.89 -18.95 5.90
CA ARG A 68 -3.66 -20.40 5.85
C ARG A 68 -4.93 -21.19 6.15
N THR A 69 -5.64 -20.88 7.25
CA THR A 69 -6.88 -21.56 7.61
C THR A 69 -7.92 -21.45 6.49
N ARG A 70 -8.02 -20.27 5.86
CA ARG A 70 -8.91 -20.06 4.70
C ARG A 70 -8.56 -20.97 3.52
N LEU A 71 -7.28 -21.17 3.25
CA LEU A 71 -6.81 -22.05 2.18
C LEU A 71 -7.05 -23.52 2.51
N GLU A 72 -6.88 -23.93 3.76
CA GLU A 72 -7.21 -25.28 4.24
C GLU A 72 -8.71 -25.56 4.11
N GLU A 73 -9.58 -24.61 4.46
CA GLU A 73 -11.03 -24.72 4.22
C GLU A 73 -11.37 -24.96 2.74
N TRP A 74 -10.70 -24.25 1.83
CA TRP A 74 -10.91 -24.43 0.40
C TRP A 74 -10.37 -25.77 -0.13
N GLN A 75 -9.27 -26.26 0.45
CA GLN A 75 -8.76 -27.59 0.13
C GLN A 75 -9.73 -28.68 0.58
N GLU A 76 -10.25 -28.60 1.80
CA GLU A 76 -11.26 -29.54 2.30
C GLU A 76 -12.54 -29.52 1.46
N GLU A 77 -12.99 -28.33 1.02
CA GLU A 77 -14.11 -28.19 0.09
C GLU A 77 -13.82 -28.91 -1.25
N ALA A 78 -12.61 -28.77 -1.78
CA ALA A 78 -12.18 -29.43 -3.01
C ALA A 78 -12.14 -30.96 -2.87
N ASP A 79 -11.56 -31.46 -1.78
CA ASP A 79 -11.46 -32.90 -1.49
C ASP A 79 -12.84 -33.52 -1.30
N SER A 80 -13.74 -32.85 -0.56
CA SER A 80 -15.13 -33.26 -0.40
C SER A 80 -15.87 -33.29 -1.74
N LEU A 81 -15.63 -32.29 -2.61
CA LEU A 81 -16.22 -32.27 -3.94
C LEU A 81 -15.72 -33.44 -4.80
N LEU A 82 -14.43 -33.74 -4.78
CA LEU A 82 -13.85 -34.89 -5.50
C LEU A 82 -14.39 -36.22 -5.00
N ALA A 83 -14.53 -36.39 -3.68
CA ALA A 83 -15.14 -37.58 -3.09
C ALA A 83 -16.61 -37.74 -3.50
N SER A 84 -17.32 -36.63 -3.73
CA SER A 84 -18.74 -36.64 -4.10
C SER A 84 -19.04 -37.25 -5.47
N VAL A 85 -18.04 -37.41 -6.35
CA VAL A 85 -18.18 -38.02 -7.69
C VAL A 85 -18.82 -39.40 -7.62
N PHE A 86 -18.51 -40.16 -6.57
CA PHE A 86 -18.97 -41.54 -6.41
C PHE A 86 -20.32 -41.66 -5.68
N LEU A 87 -20.92 -40.54 -5.28
CA LEU A 87 -22.19 -40.54 -4.54
C LEU A 87 -23.41 -40.58 -5.45
N ASP A 88 -23.27 -40.20 -6.72
CA ASP A 88 -24.38 -40.15 -7.66
C ASP A 88 -24.56 -41.49 -8.41
N ARG A 89 -25.83 -41.88 -8.62
CA ARG A 89 -26.20 -43.15 -9.27
C ARG A 89 -25.84 -43.21 -10.76
N THR A 90 -25.52 -42.09 -11.39
CA THR A 90 -25.16 -42.01 -12.80
C THR A 90 -23.99 -41.06 -13.02
N ALA A 91 -23.14 -41.38 -13.99
CA ALA A 91 -22.00 -40.54 -14.36
C ALA A 91 -22.42 -39.13 -14.84
N ALA A 92 -23.60 -39.00 -15.45
CA ALA A 92 -24.13 -37.72 -15.91
C ALA A 92 -24.51 -36.78 -14.75
N ALA A 93 -25.11 -37.33 -13.68
CA ALA A 93 -25.45 -36.57 -12.48
C ALA A 93 -24.18 -36.15 -11.72
N ALA A 94 -23.22 -37.08 -11.54
CA ALA A 94 -21.91 -36.79 -10.95
C ALA A 94 -21.19 -35.65 -11.69
N ARG A 95 -21.12 -35.74 -13.03
CA ARG A 95 -20.50 -34.70 -13.87
C ARG A 95 -21.17 -33.33 -13.68
N SER A 96 -22.50 -33.29 -13.66
CA SER A 96 -23.25 -32.03 -13.50
C SER A 96 -22.99 -31.40 -12.13
N ARG A 97 -22.97 -32.20 -11.06
CA ARG A 97 -22.63 -31.76 -9.70
C ARG A 97 -21.22 -31.19 -9.61
N ILE A 98 -20.23 -31.88 -10.19
CA ILE A 98 -18.82 -31.43 -10.19
C ILE A 98 -18.65 -30.13 -10.97
N ILE A 99 -19.29 -30.00 -12.13
CA ILE A 99 -19.19 -28.77 -12.93
C ILE A 99 -19.81 -27.59 -12.18
N ALA A 100 -21.01 -27.77 -11.61
CA ALA A 100 -21.74 -26.72 -10.91
C ALA A 100 -21.06 -26.34 -9.59
N SER A 101 -20.76 -27.31 -8.74
CA SER A 101 -20.19 -27.08 -7.41
C SER A 101 -18.71 -26.70 -7.49
N GLY A 102 -17.98 -27.24 -8.48
CA GLY A 102 -16.58 -26.88 -8.73
C GLY A 102 -16.39 -25.52 -9.40
N ARG A 103 -17.47 -24.85 -9.84
CA ARG A 103 -17.38 -23.52 -10.45
C ARG A 103 -16.83 -22.49 -9.47
N GLY A 104 -17.34 -22.48 -8.24
CA GLY A 104 -16.89 -21.56 -7.20
C GLY A 104 -15.41 -21.70 -6.91
N LEU A 105 -14.93 -22.94 -6.73
CA LEU A 105 -13.52 -23.22 -6.48
C LEU A 105 -12.61 -22.76 -7.64
N ARG A 106 -12.99 -23.07 -8.89
CA ARG A 106 -12.23 -22.61 -10.07
C ARG A 106 -12.15 -21.09 -10.16
N LEU A 107 -13.26 -20.39 -9.92
CA LEU A 107 -13.29 -18.92 -9.92
C LEU A 107 -12.45 -18.32 -8.78
N ARG A 108 -12.41 -18.96 -7.60
CA ARG A 108 -11.54 -18.51 -6.50
C ARG A 108 -10.06 -18.68 -6.84
N VAL A 109 -9.68 -19.83 -7.42
CA VAL A 109 -8.31 -20.07 -7.88
C VAL A 109 -7.93 -19.08 -8.98
N GLU A 110 -8.79 -18.87 -9.97
CA GLU A 110 -8.58 -17.88 -11.02
C GLU A 110 -8.40 -16.46 -10.44
N ALA A 111 -9.28 -16.04 -9.52
CA ALA A 111 -9.16 -14.75 -8.85
C ALA A 111 -7.87 -14.63 -8.01
N ALA A 112 -7.45 -15.72 -7.35
CA ALA A 112 -6.19 -15.75 -6.61
C ALA A 112 -4.98 -15.66 -7.55
N SER A 113 -4.97 -16.39 -8.66
CA SER A 113 -3.90 -16.34 -9.66
C SER A 113 -3.81 -14.98 -10.36
N LEU A 114 -4.90 -14.24 -10.46
CA LEU A 114 -4.85 -12.86 -10.95
C LEU A 114 -4.05 -11.93 -10.01
N LEU A 115 -3.92 -12.25 -8.72
CA LEU A 115 -3.08 -11.48 -7.80
C LEU A 115 -1.56 -11.76 -7.97
N ASP A 116 -1.19 -12.78 -8.74
CA ASP A 116 0.20 -13.00 -9.15
C ASP A 116 0.61 -12.08 -10.31
N ASP A 117 -0.36 -11.51 -11.03
CA ASP A 117 -0.13 -10.47 -12.02
C ASP A 117 -0.03 -9.10 -11.34
N LEU A 118 1.12 -8.44 -11.53
CA LEU A 118 1.35 -7.10 -10.98
C LEU A 118 0.36 -6.09 -11.55
N GLY A 119 0.05 -6.15 -12.85
CA GLY A 119 -0.89 -5.20 -13.48
C GLY A 119 -2.27 -5.27 -12.84
N HIS A 120 -2.79 -6.48 -12.67
CA HIS A 120 -4.04 -6.72 -11.94
C HIS A 120 -3.96 -6.27 -10.48
N THR A 121 -2.87 -6.56 -9.78
CA THR A 121 -2.67 -6.14 -8.38
C THR A 121 -2.70 -4.63 -8.25
N VAL A 122 -1.96 -3.90 -9.09
CA VAL A 122 -1.96 -2.43 -9.10
C VAL A 122 -3.37 -1.91 -9.34
N ARG A 123 -4.06 -2.43 -10.35
CA ARG A 123 -5.40 -1.96 -10.72
C ARG A 123 -6.47 -2.19 -9.65
N THR A 124 -6.31 -3.21 -8.81
CA THR A 124 -7.37 -3.64 -7.86
C THR A 124 -7.02 -3.45 -6.39
N ARG A 125 -5.74 -3.29 -6.04
CA ARG A 125 -5.26 -3.23 -4.65
C ARG A 125 -4.51 -1.96 -4.31
N PHE A 126 -3.95 -1.24 -5.28
CA PHE A 126 -3.25 0.00 -4.98
C PHE A 126 -4.25 1.14 -4.71
N PRO A 127 -3.83 2.20 -4.01
CA PRO A 127 -4.64 3.39 -3.80
C PRO A 127 -5.12 3.99 -5.12
N TYR A 128 -6.38 4.47 -5.11
CA TYR A 128 -7.07 5.01 -6.28
C TYR A 128 -6.24 5.88 -7.23
N PRO A 129 -5.49 6.90 -6.77
CA PRO A 129 -4.73 7.74 -7.68
C PRO A 129 -3.69 6.98 -8.51
N VAL A 130 -3.02 5.99 -7.93
CA VAL A 130 -2.01 5.19 -8.63
C VAL A 130 -2.68 4.18 -9.55
N ALA A 131 -3.69 3.45 -9.05
CA ALA A 131 -4.41 2.43 -9.80
C ALA A 131 -5.12 3.01 -11.04
N SER A 132 -5.71 4.21 -10.91
CA SER A 132 -6.39 4.90 -12.01
C SER A 132 -5.43 5.28 -13.15
N ARG A 133 -4.25 5.82 -12.80
CA ARG A 133 -3.22 6.17 -13.80
C ARG A 133 -2.62 4.93 -14.45
N TRP A 134 -2.38 3.88 -13.68
CA TRP A 134 -1.95 2.59 -14.23
C TRP A 134 -2.92 2.05 -15.26
N ARG A 135 -4.23 2.05 -14.97
CA ARG A 135 -5.27 1.64 -15.93
C ARG A 135 -5.19 2.46 -17.23
N GLU A 136 -4.94 3.76 -17.15
CA GLU A 136 -4.77 4.59 -18.34
C GLU A 136 -3.52 4.20 -19.13
N ALA A 137 -2.38 3.97 -18.47
CA ALA A 137 -1.15 3.52 -19.12
C ALA A 137 -1.34 2.14 -19.78
N GLU A 138 -2.00 1.19 -19.13
CA GLU A 138 -2.35 -0.12 -19.70
C GLU A 138 -3.22 0.05 -20.95
N ALA A 139 -4.27 0.86 -20.89
CA ALA A 139 -5.18 1.10 -21.99
C ALA A 139 -4.46 1.72 -23.20
N GLN A 140 -3.62 2.73 -22.97
CA GLN A 140 -2.86 3.39 -24.04
C GLN A 140 -1.81 2.46 -24.66
N THR A 141 -1.14 1.65 -23.83
CA THR A 141 -0.11 0.72 -24.30
C THR A 141 -0.70 -0.47 -25.06
N SER A 142 -1.92 -0.90 -24.71
CA SER A 142 -2.63 -1.99 -25.38
C SER A 142 -2.94 -1.70 -26.85
N ALA A 143 -3.03 -0.42 -27.23
CA ALA A 143 -3.22 0.00 -28.62
C ALA A 143 -1.92 -0.01 -29.46
N GLY A 144 -0.78 -0.36 -28.85
CA GLY A 144 0.55 -0.33 -29.46
C GLY A 144 1.36 0.92 -29.07
N PRO A 145 2.65 0.97 -29.46
CA PRO A 145 3.53 2.07 -29.09
C PRO A 145 3.09 3.36 -29.76
N SER A 146 2.77 4.36 -28.94
CA SER A 146 2.36 5.69 -29.37
C SER A 146 2.92 6.75 -28.43
N GLN A 147 2.94 8.01 -28.87
CA GLN A 147 3.34 9.13 -28.01
C GLN A 147 2.41 9.24 -26.80
N GLY A 148 1.14 8.87 -26.96
CA GLY A 148 0.16 8.78 -25.87
C GLY A 148 0.51 7.69 -24.85
N ALA A 149 0.87 6.48 -25.31
CA ALA A 149 1.32 5.40 -24.43
C ALA A 149 2.58 5.79 -23.66
N TYR A 150 3.57 6.36 -24.35
CA TYR A 150 4.80 6.84 -23.72
C TYR A 150 4.53 7.91 -22.67
N ALA A 151 3.71 8.92 -22.99
CA ALA A 151 3.32 9.96 -22.04
C ALA A 151 2.54 9.40 -20.84
N ALA A 152 1.61 8.46 -21.06
CA ALA A 152 0.83 7.84 -19.99
C ALA A 152 1.70 7.07 -19.00
N VAL A 153 2.75 6.38 -19.46
CA VAL A 153 3.74 5.72 -18.60
C VAL A 153 4.50 6.74 -17.74
N LEU A 154 4.96 7.84 -18.35
CA LEU A 154 5.68 8.89 -17.61
C LEU A 154 4.79 9.63 -16.61
N ASP A 155 3.54 9.93 -16.98
CA ASP A 155 2.58 10.55 -16.08
C ASP A 155 2.20 9.60 -14.93
N THR A 156 2.05 8.29 -15.19
CA THR A 156 1.82 7.29 -14.14
C THR A 156 2.99 7.22 -13.16
N THR A 157 4.23 7.32 -13.67
CA THR A 157 5.42 7.43 -12.83
C THR A 157 5.35 8.67 -11.95
N GLU A 158 5.04 9.84 -12.54
CA GLU A 158 4.95 11.09 -11.78
C GLU A 158 3.90 11.00 -10.66
N ILE A 159 2.76 10.36 -10.92
CA ILE A 159 1.70 10.19 -9.92
C ILE A 159 2.08 9.17 -8.84
N LEU A 160 2.76 8.08 -9.18
CA LEU A 160 3.31 7.16 -8.18
C LEU A 160 4.26 7.88 -7.22
N LEU A 161 5.20 8.66 -7.77
CA LEU A 161 6.17 9.42 -6.97
C LEU A 161 5.49 10.54 -6.17
N CYS A 162 4.55 11.27 -6.78
CA CYS A 162 3.78 12.32 -6.11
C CYS A 162 3.02 11.73 -4.92
N TYR A 163 2.22 10.69 -5.14
CA TYR A 163 1.42 10.05 -4.10
C TYR A 163 2.29 9.55 -2.93
N THR A 164 3.34 8.80 -3.22
CA THR A 164 4.26 8.28 -2.19
C THR A 164 5.03 9.39 -1.47
N ALA A 165 5.40 10.48 -2.16
CA ALA A 165 6.01 11.65 -1.54
C ALA A 165 5.02 12.36 -0.59
N GLN A 166 3.73 12.50 -0.95
CA GLN A 166 2.72 13.06 -0.04
C GLN A 166 2.56 12.20 1.22
N LEU A 167 2.55 10.87 1.09
CA LEU A 167 2.53 9.97 2.24
C LEU A 167 3.77 10.16 3.12
N ALA A 168 4.95 10.22 2.52
CA ALA A 168 6.20 10.42 3.24
C ALA A 168 6.23 11.75 4.00
N LEU A 169 5.76 12.83 3.38
CA LEU A 169 5.67 14.16 4.02
C LEU A 169 4.68 14.14 5.19
N ALA A 170 3.49 13.54 5.01
CA ALA A 170 2.49 13.41 6.06
C ALA A 170 3.01 12.63 7.27
N LEU A 171 3.62 11.46 7.02
CA LEU A 171 4.17 10.58 8.06
C LEU A 171 5.40 11.19 8.76
N ALA A 172 6.27 11.87 8.01
CA ALA A 172 7.42 12.56 8.59
C ALA A 172 6.94 13.72 9.48
N SER A 173 5.97 14.50 9.02
CA SER A 173 5.36 15.59 9.79
C SER A 173 4.70 15.09 11.06
N SER A 174 3.92 14.00 11.01
CA SER A 174 3.28 13.43 12.21
C SER A 174 4.29 12.87 13.21
N SER A 175 5.46 12.44 12.73
CA SER A 175 6.59 11.97 13.55
C SER A 175 7.49 13.10 14.06
N GLY A 176 7.19 14.37 13.76
CA GLY A 176 8.04 15.51 14.12
C GLY A 176 9.40 15.52 13.40
N ILE A 177 9.49 14.89 12.23
CA ILE A 177 10.71 14.79 11.43
C ILE A 177 10.65 15.77 10.27
N GLU A 178 11.50 16.78 10.35
CA GLU A 178 11.70 17.74 9.26
C GLU A 178 12.54 17.13 8.13
N LEU A 179 12.00 17.18 6.93
CA LEU A 179 12.69 16.85 5.67
C LEU A 179 13.14 18.14 4.99
N GLY A 180 14.41 18.22 4.55
CA GLY A 180 14.94 19.37 3.83
C GLY A 180 14.20 19.61 2.50
N SER A 181 13.75 18.54 1.85
CA SER A 181 12.88 18.58 0.67
C SER A 181 11.54 19.31 0.92
N ALA A 182 10.99 19.25 2.14
CA ALA A 182 9.78 20.00 2.49
C ALA A 182 10.03 21.51 2.49
N THR A 183 11.24 21.96 2.85
CA THR A 183 11.63 23.38 2.79
C THR A 183 11.69 23.86 1.33
N ALA A 184 12.27 23.07 0.43
CA ALA A 184 12.30 23.41 -0.99
C ALA A 184 10.88 23.49 -1.61
N ILE A 185 9.98 22.61 -1.19
CA ILE A 185 8.56 22.65 -1.58
C ILE A 185 7.91 23.93 -1.03
N LYS A 186 8.11 24.23 0.26
CA LYS A 186 7.61 25.46 0.90
C LYS A 186 8.01 26.70 0.12
N ASP A 187 9.29 26.83 -0.24
CA ASP A 187 9.82 28.00 -0.95
C ASP A 187 9.13 28.18 -2.32
N LYS A 188 8.91 27.08 -3.06
CA LYS A 188 8.16 27.09 -4.33
C LYS A 188 6.72 27.51 -4.15
N LEU A 189 6.02 26.93 -3.17
CA LEU A 189 4.63 27.25 -2.88
C LEU A 189 4.46 28.71 -2.47
N SER A 190 5.34 29.20 -1.60
CA SER A 190 5.35 30.57 -1.08
C SER A 190 5.64 31.61 -2.16
N ALA A 191 6.50 31.28 -3.13
CA ALA A 191 6.74 32.13 -4.30
C ALA A 191 5.50 32.26 -5.20
N GLY A 192 4.58 31.28 -5.16
CA GLY A 192 3.30 31.29 -5.89
C GLY A 192 3.41 31.18 -7.42
N ARG A 193 4.63 31.11 -7.98
CA ARG A 193 4.89 31.10 -9.43
C ARG A 193 4.91 29.70 -10.04
N GLY A 194 5.15 28.66 -9.24
CA GLY A 194 5.26 27.29 -9.70
C GLY A 194 5.00 26.31 -8.56
N GLY A 195 4.58 25.10 -8.94
CA GLY A 195 4.33 24.03 -7.99
C GLY A 195 5.43 22.99 -7.96
N PRO A 196 5.37 22.06 -6.98
CA PRO A 196 6.24 20.91 -7.00
C PRO A 196 5.94 20.03 -8.21
N GLY A 197 6.98 19.50 -8.84
CA GLY A 197 6.86 18.58 -9.97
C GLY A 197 7.64 17.30 -9.75
N PHE A 198 7.78 16.50 -10.81
CA PHE A 198 8.53 15.24 -10.81
C PHE A 198 9.83 15.26 -9.99
N GLY A 199 10.69 16.25 -10.23
CA GLY A 199 11.99 16.36 -9.56
C GLY A 199 11.89 16.57 -8.04
N ASP A 200 10.88 17.30 -7.58
CA ASP A 200 10.64 17.53 -6.15
C ASP A 200 10.20 16.24 -5.46
N TRP A 201 9.29 15.49 -6.09
CA TRP A 201 8.82 14.20 -5.59
C TRP A 201 9.93 13.17 -5.52
N ALA A 202 10.75 13.09 -6.57
CA ALA A 202 11.93 12.23 -6.57
C ALA A 202 12.92 12.61 -5.46
N PHE A 203 13.10 13.91 -5.20
CA PHE A 203 14.00 14.39 -4.14
C PHE A 203 13.50 14.06 -2.73
N VAL A 204 12.19 14.21 -2.47
CA VAL A 204 11.56 13.78 -1.20
C VAL A 204 11.87 12.30 -0.93
N LEU A 205 11.60 11.43 -1.92
CA LEU A 205 11.77 9.98 -1.75
C LEU A 205 13.25 9.57 -1.61
N GLN A 206 14.16 10.28 -2.29
CA GLN A 206 15.60 10.07 -2.16
C GLN A 206 16.12 10.50 -0.77
N GLU A 207 15.60 11.59 -0.21
CA GLU A 207 15.92 12.01 1.15
C GLU A 207 15.38 10.99 2.16
N VAL A 208 14.15 10.53 1.97
CA VAL A 208 13.51 9.51 2.80
C VAL A 208 14.37 8.25 2.84
N SER A 209 14.74 7.68 1.68
CA SER A 209 15.53 6.44 1.62
C SER A 209 16.86 6.53 2.36
N THR A 210 17.51 7.70 2.33
CA THR A 210 18.84 7.90 2.92
C THR A 210 18.85 8.46 4.35
N SER A 211 17.73 9.00 4.84
CA SER A 211 17.65 9.70 6.14
C SER A 211 18.02 8.80 7.32
N ARG A 212 18.91 9.31 8.19
CA ARG A 212 19.29 8.65 9.45
C ARG A 212 18.23 8.83 10.54
N LYS A 213 17.50 9.95 10.54
CA LYS A 213 16.42 10.20 11.52
C LYS A 213 15.32 9.16 11.35
N LEU A 214 14.96 8.84 10.10
CA LEU A 214 13.96 7.82 9.79
C LEU A 214 14.41 6.41 10.18
N ARG A 215 15.72 6.11 10.09
CA ARG A 215 16.26 4.82 10.57
C ARG A 215 16.09 4.59 12.07
N ALA A 216 15.95 5.66 12.86
CA ALA A 216 15.77 5.58 14.30
C ALA A 216 14.30 5.33 14.71
N LEU A 217 13.36 5.35 13.76
CA LEU A 217 11.96 5.03 14.03
C LEU A 217 11.78 3.56 14.39
N PRO A 218 10.70 3.21 15.14
CA PRO A 218 10.38 1.82 15.45
C PRO A 218 10.32 0.93 14.19
N PRO A 219 10.71 -0.36 14.26
CA PRO A 219 10.76 -1.23 13.09
C PRO A 219 9.46 -1.36 12.28
N GLY A 220 8.29 -1.27 12.93
CA GLY A 220 6.98 -1.32 12.27
C GLY A 220 6.50 0.01 11.68
N HIS A 221 7.28 1.09 11.82
CA HIS A 221 6.82 2.40 11.34
C HIS A 221 6.71 2.43 9.80
N PRO A 222 5.58 2.89 9.21
CA PRO A 222 5.32 2.81 7.77
C PRO A 222 6.39 3.49 6.90
N LEU A 223 7.04 4.55 7.41
CA LEU A 223 8.18 5.18 6.70
C LEU A 223 9.29 4.19 6.30
N HIS A 224 9.45 3.02 6.92
CA HIS A 224 10.42 2.02 6.47
C HIS A 224 10.06 1.40 5.12
N ASP A 225 8.78 1.18 4.82
CA ASP A 225 8.35 0.68 3.51
C ASP A 225 8.58 1.73 2.42
N LEU A 226 8.26 3.00 2.69
CA LEU A 226 8.56 4.11 1.78
C LEU A 226 10.06 4.27 1.52
N ARG A 227 10.90 3.99 2.52
CA ARG A 227 12.36 3.97 2.35
C ARG A 227 12.80 2.87 1.39
N SER A 228 12.19 1.69 1.48
CA SER A 228 12.52 0.53 0.67
C SER A 228 12.31 0.76 -0.84
N LEU A 229 11.38 1.66 -1.21
CA LEU A 229 11.06 2.02 -2.59
C LEU A 229 12.31 2.37 -3.42
N LEU A 230 13.22 3.18 -2.86
CA LEU A 230 14.45 3.65 -3.52
C LEU A 230 15.73 3.23 -2.77
N ASP A 231 15.66 2.23 -1.90
CA ASP A 231 16.83 1.73 -1.16
C ASP A 231 17.74 0.85 -2.04
N ASN A 232 17.17 0.20 -3.06
CA ASN A 232 17.92 -0.64 -3.97
C ASN A 232 18.42 0.13 -5.21
N LYS A 233 19.56 -0.31 -5.77
CA LYS A 233 20.21 0.34 -6.90
C LYS A 233 19.36 0.31 -8.18
N GLU A 234 18.59 -0.75 -8.37
CA GLU A 234 17.80 -0.97 -9.57
C GLU A 234 16.64 0.03 -9.67
N THR A 235 15.85 0.18 -8.61
CA THR A 235 14.73 1.13 -8.52
C THR A 235 15.24 2.57 -8.54
N ALA A 236 16.35 2.87 -7.85
CA ALA A 236 16.98 4.18 -7.91
C ALA A 236 17.40 4.58 -9.33
N GLN A 237 17.92 3.62 -10.11
CA GLN A 237 18.29 3.81 -11.52
C GLN A 237 17.08 3.88 -12.46
N ALA A 238 16.06 3.03 -12.28
CA ALA A 238 14.81 3.08 -13.02
C ALA A 238 14.13 4.45 -12.85
N ARG A 239 14.03 4.93 -11.61
CA ARG A 239 13.53 6.27 -11.30
C ARG A 239 14.39 7.37 -11.93
N GLN A 240 15.71 7.20 -12.06
CA GLN A 240 16.57 8.18 -12.78
C GLN A 240 16.24 8.22 -14.26
N ARG A 241 16.20 7.04 -14.91
CA ARG A 241 15.91 6.92 -16.34
C ARG A 241 14.56 7.52 -16.71
N LEU A 242 13.54 7.33 -15.85
CA LEU A 242 12.22 7.94 -16.01
C LEU A 242 12.24 9.45 -15.79
N SER A 243 13.01 9.93 -14.81
CA SER A 243 13.22 11.37 -14.60
C SER A 243 13.85 12.04 -15.81
N ASP A 244 14.88 11.43 -16.38
CA ASP A 244 15.59 11.97 -17.55
C ASP A 244 14.65 12.03 -18.76
N ARG A 245 13.85 10.97 -18.97
CA ARG A 245 12.81 10.89 -20.00
C ARG A 245 11.75 11.98 -19.86
N ARG A 246 11.28 12.22 -18.63
CA ARG A 246 10.30 13.28 -18.33
C ARG A 246 10.88 14.66 -18.61
N ASN A 247 12.14 14.90 -18.23
CA ASN A 247 12.83 16.15 -18.50
C ASN A 247 13.01 16.37 -20.01
N ASP A 248 13.41 15.34 -20.76
CA ASP A 248 13.54 15.42 -22.21
C ASP A 248 12.20 15.77 -22.87
N GLN A 249 11.09 15.16 -22.44
CA GLN A 249 9.74 15.48 -22.91
C GLN A 249 9.37 16.94 -22.61
N ALA A 250 9.65 17.42 -21.38
CA ALA A 250 9.40 18.81 -20.99
C ALA A 250 10.23 19.83 -21.79
N HIS A 251 11.43 19.44 -22.24
CA HIS A 251 12.31 20.25 -23.10
C HIS A 251 12.08 20.04 -24.60
N LEU A 252 10.96 19.43 -24.99
CA LEU A 252 10.56 19.19 -26.39
C LEU A 252 11.56 18.31 -27.19
N ARG A 253 12.40 17.53 -26.49
CA ARG A 253 13.28 16.53 -27.09
C ARG A 253 12.47 15.27 -27.37
N ARG A 254 11.66 15.32 -28.43
CA ARG A 254 10.76 14.23 -28.81
C ARG A 254 11.57 13.02 -29.27
N ILE A 255 11.10 11.84 -28.88
CA ILE A 255 11.64 10.57 -29.37
C ILE A 255 11.20 10.39 -30.82
N ASP A 256 12.14 10.00 -31.67
CA ASP A 256 11.89 9.65 -33.06
C ASP A 256 10.86 8.51 -33.14
N PRO A 257 9.87 8.56 -34.07
CA PRO A 257 8.92 7.47 -34.26
C PRO A 257 9.55 6.07 -34.39
N VAL A 258 10.77 5.97 -34.92
CA VAL A 258 11.52 4.70 -35.03
C VAL A 258 11.96 4.17 -33.67
N ASP A 259 12.36 5.04 -32.76
CA ASP A 259 12.82 4.69 -31.41
C ASP A 259 11.66 4.54 -30.41
N LEU A 260 10.49 5.09 -30.71
CA LEU A 260 9.33 5.15 -29.82
C LEU A 260 8.92 3.77 -29.26
N PRO A 261 8.86 2.67 -30.04
CA PRO A 261 8.54 1.35 -29.50
C PRO A 261 9.51 0.90 -28.41
N ARG A 262 10.82 1.07 -28.64
CA ARG A 262 11.85 0.71 -27.68
C ARG A 262 11.77 1.59 -26.44
N ALA A 263 11.66 2.91 -26.62
CA ALA A 263 11.58 3.86 -25.52
C ALA A 263 10.34 3.64 -24.64
N THR A 264 9.21 3.26 -25.24
CA THR A 264 7.97 2.92 -24.52
C THR A 264 8.14 1.64 -23.72
N SER A 265 8.71 0.60 -24.33
CA SER A 265 8.98 -0.67 -23.63
C SER A 265 9.95 -0.49 -22.45
N GLU A 266 11.05 0.25 -22.64
CA GLU A 266 12.00 0.55 -21.57
C GLU A 266 11.37 1.37 -20.44
N ALA A 267 10.59 2.40 -20.77
CA ALA A 267 9.90 3.20 -19.76
C ALA A 267 8.86 2.39 -18.99
N LEU A 268 8.12 1.50 -19.67
CA LEU A 268 7.17 0.61 -19.01
C LEU A 268 7.89 -0.36 -18.08
N ALA A 269 9.01 -0.94 -18.50
CA ALA A 269 9.81 -1.82 -17.64
C ALA A 269 10.33 -1.09 -16.39
N ASP A 270 10.80 0.15 -16.55
CA ASP A 270 11.23 0.98 -15.42
C ASP A 270 10.05 1.32 -14.49
N LEU A 271 8.86 1.64 -15.01
CA LEU A 271 7.66 1.88 -14.21
C LEU A 271 7.23 0.62 -13.45
N THR A 272 7.21 -0.54 -14.11
CA THR A 272 6.89 -1.84 -13.50
C THR A 272 7.86 -2.15 -12.36
N CYS A 273 9.16 -1.87 -12.52
CA CYS A 273 10.16 -2.02 -11.46
C CYS A 273 9.81 -1.16 -10.22
N LEU A 274 9.38 0.09 -10.43
CA LEU A 274 8.95 0.96 -9.33
C LEU A 274 7.63 0.52 -8.69
N LEU A 275 6.68 0.02 -9.47
CA LEU A 275 5.41 -0.50 -8.95
C LEU A 275 5.60 -1.76 -8.11
N GLU A 276 6.51 -2.66 -8.50
CA GLU A 276 6.85 -3.83 -7.70
C GLU A 276 7.51 -3.42 -6.37
N ALA A 277 8.41 -2.43 -6.40
CA ALA A 277 8.99 -1.89 -5.17
C ALA A 277 7.98 -1.14 -4.30
N ALA A 278 6.90 -0.64 -4.89
CA ALA A 278 5.78 0.02 -4.20
C ALA A 278 4.66 -0.96 -3.81
N ARG A 279 4.87 -2.28 -3.88
CA ARG A 279 3.83 -3.29 -3.62
C ARG A 279 3.23 -3.25 -2.22
N PHE A 280 3.95 -2.69 -1.25
CA PHE A 280 3.43 -2.39 0.09
C PHE A 280 2.19 -1.47 0.07
N LEU A 281 2.01 -0.66 -0.98
CA LEU A 281 0.81 0.17 -1.13
C LEU A 281 -0.48 -0.67 -1.27
N ALA A 282 -0.38 -1.94 -1.67
CA ALA A 282 -1.53 -2.86 -1.69
C ALA A 282 -2.11 -3.15 -0.30
N ASP A 283 -1.30 -2.95 0.75
CA ASP A 283 -1.67 -3.14 2.15
C ASP A 283 -1.99 -1.81 2.85
N TRP A 284 -1.83 -0.68 2.16
CA TRP A 284 -2.06 0.66 2.69
C TRP A 284 -3.26 1.35 2.04
N PRO A 285 -4.50 0.92 2.36
CA PRO A 285 -5.67 1.48 1.71
C PRO A 285 -5.83 2.96 2.07
N LEU A 286 -6.16 3.75 1.05
CA LEU A 286 -6.55 5.14 1.20
C LEU A 286 -8.01 5.21 1.66
N LEU A 287 -8.26 5.79 2.82
CA LEU A 287 -9.59 5.93 3.40
C LEU A 287 -10.07 7.38 3.30
N HIS A 288 -11.31 7.57 2.87
CA HIS A 288 -12.01 8.84 3.02
C HIS A 288 -13.06 8.68 4.12
N LEU A 289 -12.85 9.32 5.27
CA LEU A 289 -13.81 9.28 6.37
C LEU A 289 -14.97 10.21 6.04
N THR A 290 -16.17 9.67 5.87
CA THR A 290 -17.36 10.46 5.53
C THR A 290 -18.08 10.95 6.78
N THR A 291 -18.07 10.14 7.84
CA THR A 291 -18.76 10.45 9.10
C THR A 291 -17.89 10.01 10.26
N VAL A 292 -17.78 10.85 11.29
CA VAL A 292 -17.13 10.54 12.57
C VAL A 292 -18.11 10.90 13.69
N ARG A 293 -18.44 9.93 14.55
CA ARG A 293 -19.30 10.13 15.72
C ARG A 293 -18.61 9.65 16.98
N TRP A 294 -18.20 10.58 17.83
CA TRP A 294 -17.57 10.28 19.11
C TRP A 294 -18.61 10.00 20.19
N ASP A 295 -18.46 8.87 20.87
CA ASP A 295 -19.17 8.54 22.09
C ASP A 295 -18.23 8.73 23.29
N ALA A 296 -18.49 9.79 24.07
CA ALA A 296 -17.70 10.13 25.25
C ALA A 296 -17.84 9.13 26.40
N LEU A 297 -18.94 8.37 26.46
CA LEU A 297 -19.18 7.38 27.52
C LEU A 297 -18.35 6.12 27.27
N THR A 298 -18.39 5.58 26.05
CA THR A 298 -17.62 4.40 25.67
C THR A 298 -16.18 4.71 25.27
N ARG A 299 -15.85 5.99 25.07
CA ARG A 299 -14.57 6.48 24.55
C ARG A 299 -14.21 5.84 23.22
N THR A 300 -15.20 5.73 22.34
CA THR A 300 -15.02 5.20 20.99
C THR A 300 -15.62 6.13 19.94
N ALA A 301 -15.00 6.18 18.77
CA ALA A 301 -15.55 6.82 17.59
C ALA A 301 -16.12 5.76 16.64
N ALA A 302 -17.39 5.91 16.28
CA ALA A 302 -18.00 5.19 15.16
C ALA A 302 -17.74 5.95 13.87
N LEU A 303 -17.13 5.28 12.89
CA LEU A 303 -16.72 5.85 11.62
C LEU A 303 -17.56 5.27 10.48
N GLU A 304 -17.93 6.11 9.53
CA GLU A 304 -18.31 5.69 8.17
C GLU A 304 -17.22 6.15 7.21
N TYR A 305 -16.80 5.27 6.31
CA TYR A 305 -15.69 5.56 5.41
C TYR A 305 -15.82 4.87 4.06
N ARG A 306 -15.11 5.42 3.08
CA ARG A 306 -14.90 4.83 1.75
C ARG A 306 -13.44 4.38 1.64
N GLU A 307 -13.23 3.11 1.29
CA GLU A 307 -11.91 2.54 1.03
C GLU A 307 -11.58 2.70 -0.46
N LEU A 308 -10.77 3.71 -0.79
CA LEU A 308 -10.44 4.15 -2.14
C LEU A 308 -9.30 3.31 -2.72
N THR A 309 -9.60 2.05 -2.91
CA THR A 309 -8.68 1.03 -3.42
C THR A 309 -9.11 0.60 -4.83
N GLY A 310 -8.14 0.48 -5.74
CA GLY A 310 -8.36 0.14 -7.13
C GLY A 310 -8.69 1.35 -8.01
N ASP A 311 -8.93 1.13 -9.29
CA ASP A 311 -8.93 2.15 -10.35
C ASP A 311 -10.19 3.06 -10.43
N HIS A 312 -11.09 3.01 -9.44
CA HIS A 312 -12.34 3.77 -9.46
C HIS A 312 -12.76 4.31 -8.07
N PRO A 313 -13.31 5.54 -7.97
CA PRO A 313 -13.62 6.15 -6.67
C PRO A 313 -15.02 5.79 -6.14
N VAL A 314 -15.87 5.14 -6.94
CA VAL A 314 -17.19 4.66 -6.50
C VAL A 314 -17.03 3.31 -5.82
N VAL A 315 -17.01 3.35 -4.49
CA VAL A 315 -16.77 2.20 -3.61
C VAL A 315 -17.86 2.14 -2.53
N PRO A 316 -18.17 0.95 -1.99
CA PRO A 316 -19.14 0.82 -0.91
C PRO A 316 -18.69 1.57 0.34
N THR A 317 -19.66 2.11 1.07
CA THR A 317 -19.41 2.67 2.41
C THR A 317 -19.24 1.52 3.41
N ARG A 318 -18.22 1.63 4.26
CA ARG A 318 -17.90 0.70 5.34
C ARG A 318 -17.95 1.42 6.68
N THR A 319 -17.97 0.63 7.75
CA THR A 319 -18.00 1.14 9.12
C THR A 319 -16.89 0.50 9.95
N MET A 320 -16.35 1.25 10.90
CA MET A 320 -15.44 0.73 11.92
C MET A 320 -15.60 1.52 13.22
N THR A 321 -15.12 0.94 14.32
CA THR A 321 -15.08 1.59 15.63
C THR A 321 -13.63 1.67 16.09
N VAL A 322 -13.21 2.83 16.59
CA VAL A 322 -11.83 3.07 17.04
C VAL A 322 -11.80 3.78 18.40
N PRO A 323 -10.80 3.51 19.25
CA PRO A 323 -10.71 4.08 20.60
C PRO A 323 -10.02 5.46 20.65
N ARG A 324 -10.34 6.37 19.72
CA ARG A 324 -9.73 7.72 19.63
C ARG A 324 -10.72 8.77 19.11
N ASN A 325 -10.51 10.04 19.47
CA ASN A 325 -11.44 11.16 19.23
C ASN A 325 -10.86 12.30 18.37
N ASP A 326 -9.69 12.11 17.81
CA ASP A 326 -8.92 13.09 17.01
C ASP A 326 -9.09 12.89 15.50
N LEU A 327 -10.07 12.08 15.10
CA LEU A 327 -10.41 11.84 13.69
C LEU A 327 -11.39 12.88 13.17
N GLU A 328 -11.28 13.16 11.88
CA GLU A 328 -12.07 14.20 11.23
C GLU A 328 -12.81 13.69 9.99
N ALA A 329 -14.09 14.05 9.90
CA ALA A 329 -14.90 13.78 8.72
C ALA A 329 -14.47 14.66 7.54
N GLY A 330 -14.57 14.12 6.32
CA GLY A 330 -14.19 14.78 5.08
C GLY A 330 -12.71 14.65 4.69
N SER A 331 -11.89 14.03 5.54
CA SER A 331 -10.44 13.92 5.30
C SER A 331 -9.99 12.55 4.83
N LEU A 332 -8.80 12.56 4.23
CA LEU A 332 -8.11 11.36 3.79
C LEU A 332 -7.17 10.85 4.88
N TYR A 333 -7.22 9.54 5.07
CA TYR A 333 -6.35 8.80 5.96
C TYR A 333 -5.69 7.67 5.18
N MET A 334 -4.42 7.41 5.45
CA MET A 334 -3.80 6.14 5.11
C MET A 334 -3.98 5.21 6.30
N ARG A 335 -4.39 3.96 6.05
CA ARG A 335 -4.30 2.90 7.06
C ARG A 335 -3.05 2.08 6.78
N ASP A 336 -2.15 1.93 7.75
CA ASP A 336 -0.95 1.10 7.58
C ASP A 336 -1.24 -0.40 7.84
N SER A 337 -0.19 -1.22 7.75
CA SER A 337 -0.23 -2.67 8.04
C SER A 337 -0.57 -2.98 9.50
N ASP A 338 -0.27 -2.06 10.43
CA ASP A 338 -0.67 -2.16 11.83
C ASP A 338 -2.10 -1.64 12.07
N HIS A 339 -2.84 -1.30 11.00
CA HIS A 339 -4.20 -0.75 11.02
C HIS A 339 -4.32 0.63 11.68
N GLU A 340 -3.22 1.32 11.89
CA GLU A 340 -3.21 2.68 12.40
C GLU A 340 -3.62 3.68 11.31
N LEU A 341 -4.38 4.69 11.72
CA LEU A 341 -4.90 5.72 10.82
C LEU A 341 -4.01 6.96 10.86
N HIS A 342 -3.47 7.31 9.70
CA HIS A 342 -2.57 8.45 9.50
C HIS A 342 -3.25 9.53 8.68
N LEU A 343 -3.47 10.70 9.26
CA LEU A 343 -4.10 11.83 8.58
C LEU A 343 -3.20 12.36 7.46
N LEU A 344 -3.76 12.55 6.26
CA LEU A 344 -2.99 12.97 5.08
C LEU A 344 -3.11 14.46 4.75
N ARG A 345 -4.10 15.18 5.30
CA ARG A 345 -4.18 16.63 5.08
C ARG A 345 -3.05 17.33 5.87
N PRO A 346 -2.51 18.45 5.37
CA PRO A 346 -2.90 19.14 4.13
C PRO A 346 -2.19 18.63 2.87
N PHE A 347 -1.31 17.61 2.97
CA PHE A 347 -0.49 17.08 1.88
C PHE A 347 -1.33 16.46 0.75
N LEU A 348 -2.34 15.67 1.13
CA LEU A 348 -3.30 15.06 0.21
C LEU A 348 -4.73 15.30 0.71
N VAL A 349 -5.62 15.80 -0.17
CA VAL A 349 -7.02 16.06 0.15
C VAL A 349 -7.95 15.44 -0.88
N GLY A 350 -9.16 15.07 -0.46
CA GLY A 350 -10.14 14.41 -1.33
C GLY A 350 -11.40 15.26 -1.46
N ARG A 351 -11.90 15.46 -2.68
CA ARG A 351 -13.13 16.22 -2.95
C ARG A 351 -13.70 15.92 -4.33
N ASP A 352 -14.93 16.34 -4.58
CA ASP A 352 -15.50 16.32 -5.94
C ASP A 352 -14.80 17.34 -6.84
N CYS A 353 -14.35 16.89 -8.01
CA CYS A 353 -13.73 17.76 -9.00
C CYS A 353 -14.81 18.61 -9.70
N PRO A 354 -14.71 19.94 -9.73
CA PRO A 354 -15.69 20.79 -10.41
C PRO A 354 -15.67 20.61 -11.94
N THR A 355 -14.53 20.17 -12.51
CA THR A 355 -14.34 19.99 -13.96
C THR A 355 -14.99 18.71 -14.47
N CYS A 356 -14.62 17.54 -13.93
CA CYS A 356 -15.16 16.25 -14.38
C CYS A 356 -16.30 15.70 -13.53
N ARG A 357 -16.63 16.33 -12.40
CA ARG A 357 -17.67 15.89 -11.44
C ARG A 357 -17.42 14.52 -10.81
N LEU A 358 -16.23 13.96 -11.01
CA LEU A 358 -15.76 12.77 -10.31
C LEU A 358 -15.08 13.18 -9.00
N TRP A 359 -15.22 12.34 -7.99
CA TRP A 359 -14.42 12.45 -6.78
C TRP A 359 -12.95 12.20 -7.11
N SER A 360 -12.04 13.01 -6.60
CA SER A 360 -10.60 12.95 -6.92
C SER A 360 -9.73 13.29 -5.72
N THR A 361 -8.49 12.82 -5.75
CA THR A 361 -7.46 13.22 -4.78
C THR A 361 -6.65 14.38 -5.34
N PHE A 362 -6.21 15.28 -4.46
CA PHE A 362 -5.53 16.50 -4.82
C PHE A 362 -4.32 16.74 -3.92
N HIS A 363 -3.21 17.18 -4.53
CA HIS A 363 -2.08 17.76 -3.82
C HIS A 363 -2.04 19.28 -4.02
N VAL A 364 -1.35 20.00 -3.14
CA VAL A 364 -1.12 21.45 -3.33
C VAL A 364 -0.17 21.66 -4.51
N ASP A 365 -0.64 22.37 -5.53
CA ASP A 365 0.16 22.80 -6.68
C ASP A 365 0.78 24.17 -6.42
N ARG A 366 0.00 25.18 -6.07
CA ARG A 366 0.51 26.54 -5.79
C ARG A 366 -0.24 27.17 -4.62
N ALA A 367 0.36 28.15 -3.95
CA ALA A 367 -0.28 28.85 -2.84
C ALA A 367 -0.08 30.38 -2.90
N PRO A 368 -0.62 31.06 -3.92
CA PRO A 368 -0.66 32.53 -3.93
C PRO A 368 -1.36 33.09 -2.69
N LYS A 369 -1.18 34.38 -2.37
CA LYS A 369 -1.57 34.98 -1.09
C LYS A 369 -3.02 34.74 -0.65
N GLU A 370 -3.97 34.69 -1.58
CA GLU A 370 -5.41 34.66 -1.28
C GLU A 370 -6.08 33.31 -1.54
N LYS A 371 -5.37 32.36 -2.16
CA LYS A 371 -5.95 31.06 -2.53
C LYS A 371 -4.88 29.97 -2.61
N VAL A 372 -5.30 28.74 -2.41
CA VAL A 372 -4.49 27.54 -2.65
C VAL A 372 -4.99 26.88 -3.93
N ILE A 373 -4.07 26.54 -4.82
CA ILE A 373 -4.36 25.89 -6.10
C ILE A 373 -4.12 24.39 -5.92
N LEU A 374 -5.22 23.67 -6.03
CA LEU A 374 -5.43 22.23 -6.09
C LEU A 374 -4.96 21.60 -7.41
N LYS A 375 -4.22 20.49 -7.44
CA LYS A 375 -4.11 19.67 -8.68
C LYS A 375 -4.46 18.21 -8.41
N SER A 376 -5.37 17.67 -9.23
CA SER A 376 -5.81 16.28 -9.14
C SER A 376 -4.72 15.33 -9.60
N LEU A 377 -4.55 14.23 -8.87
CA LEU A 377 -3.57 13.19 -9.20
C LEU A 377 -4.05 12.34 -10.39
N GLU A 378 -5.36 12.11 -10.50
CA GLU A 378 -5.93 11.21 -11.51
C GLU A 378 -6.05 11.89 -12.89
N HIS A 379 -6.55 13.12 -12.88
CA HIS A 379 -6.97 13.83 -14.10
C HIS A 379 -6.14 15.07 -14.41
N GLY A 380 -5.26 15.51 -13.51
CA GLY A 380 -4.49 16.74 -13.66
C GLY A 380 -5.33 18.04 -13.62
N HIS A 381 -6.63 17.94 -13.34
CA HIS A 381 -7.51 19.09 -13.20
C HIS A 381 -7.11 19.97 -12.03
N VAL A 382 -7.25 21.28 -12.22
CA VAL A 382 -6.89 22.30 -11.24
C VAL A 382 -8.12 22.85 -10.55
N VAL A 383 -8.05 23.04 -9.23
CA VAL A 383 -9.15 23.57 -8.41
C VAL A 383 -8.61 24.71 -7.56
N GLU A 384 -9.34 25.82 -7.48
CA GLU A 384 -8.97 26.91 -6.58
C GLU A 384 -9.70 26.76 -5.25
N ASP A 385 -8.96 26.89 -4.15
CA ASP A 385 -9.47 26.84 -2.78
C ASP A 385 -9.15 28.16 -2.08
N ALA A 386 -10.19 28.98 -1.89
CA ALA A 386 -10.09 30.26 -1.19
C ALA A 386 -10.37 30.11 0.33
N SER A 387 -10.53 28.88 0.84
CA SER A 387 -10.82 28.67 2.26
C SER A 387 -9.60 29.00 3.12
N PRO A 388 -9.77 29.77 4.21
CA PRO A 388 -8.67 30.02 5.14
C PRO A 388 -8.21 28.74 5.86
N VAL A 389 -9.06 27.71 5.94
CA VAL A 389 -8.77 26.46 6.68
C VAL A 389 -7.61 25.69 6.05
N LEU A 390 -7.59 25.55 4.73
CA LEU A 390 -6.51 24.82 4.05
C LEU A 390 -5.18 25.57 4.17
N ARG A 391 -5.20 26.89 4.02
CA ARG A 391 -4.00 27.72 4.21
C ARG A 391 -3.45 27.61 5.63
N ALA A 392 -4.30 27.76 6.64
CA ALA A 392 -3.89 27.62 8.04
C ALA A 392 -3.33 26.21 8.33
N SER A 393 -3.88 25.18 7.69
CA SER A 393 -3.36 23.81 7.81
C SER A 393 -1.96 23.67 7.21
N LEU A 394 -1.70 24.32 6.07
CA LEU A 394 -0.39 24.34 5.43
C LEU A 394 0.65 25.10 6.27
N GLU A 395 0.27 26.24 6.85
CA GLU A 395 1.11 27.00 7.78
C GLU A 395 1.42 26.17 9.04
N HIS A 396 0.44 25.42 9.56
CA HIS A 396 0.62 24.55 10.73
C HIS A 396 1.66 23.45 10.50
N VAL A 397 1.69 22.83 9.31
CA VAL A 397 2.71 21.85 8.93
C VAL A 397 3.94 22.47 8.29
N GLN A 398 4.10 23.80 8.40
CA GLN A 398 5.22 24.59 7.89
C GLN A 398 5.46 24.49 6.38
N LEU A 399 4.44 24.17 5.59
CA LEU A 399 4.48 24.17 4.12
C LEU A 399 4.19 25.54 3.49
N LEU A 400 3.82 26.54 4.30
CA LEU A 400 3.71 27.96 3.92
C LEU A 400 4.35 28.88 4.95
#